data_AF-A0A1G6A0I1-F1
#
_entry.id   AF-A0A1G6A0I1-F1
#
_cell.length_a   1.000
_cell.length_b   1.000
_cell.length_c   1.000
_cell.angle_alpha   90.00
_cell.angle_beta   90.00
_cell.angle_gamma   90.00
#
_symmetry.space_group_name_H-M   'P 1'
#
loop_
_entity.id
_entity.type
_entity.pdbx_description
1 polymer ?
#
loop_
_entity_poly.entity_id
_entity_poly.type
_entity_poly.pdbx_seq_one_letter_code
_entity_poly.pdbx_strand_id
1 'polypeptide(L)'
;MKKLLERFDILSDAIIAIIMTILVLEIEAPTNSTELFNFFKEISLFLVSFMLLINIWYRRTKIVLRTEITKLESLLFDVIAHALMSLFPLAVKTLVAYEDEWLSVLFFGLLNMLVITLINMIPVIEMGHNWEKGQLSGYIHQFFRRRVWLTILFNLAAIAIAYFLGHYGTYFYLILPFADFLANYHKDRQIKDVLKDESDFRSILAEKLGLN
;
A
#
# COMPACT_ATOMS: atom_id res chain seq x y z
N MET A 1 3.66 19.16 -17.22
CA MET A 1 3.46 17.95 -16.39
C MET A 1 4.33 17.97 -15.13
N LYS A 2 5.67 18.00 -15.25
CA LYS A 2 6.61 17.94 -14.11
C LYS A 2 6.28 18.84 -12.90
N LYS A 3 6.09 20.15 -13.12
CA LYS A 3 5.72 21.10 -12.04
C LYS A 3 4.38 20.78 -11.37
N LEU A 4 3.42 20.24 -12.11
CA LEU A 4 2.13 19.81 -11.56
C LEU A 4 2.31 18.59 -10.66
N LEU A 5 3.13 17.63 -11.11
CA LEU A 5 3.49 16.44 -10.34
C LEU A 5 4.19 16.81 -9.03
N GLU A 6 5.22 17.66 -9.08
CA GLU A 6 5.95 18.12 -7.88
C GLU A 6 5.02 18.78 -6.86
N ARG A 7 4.08 19.62 -7.32
CA ARG A 7 3.07 20.21 -6.44
C ARG A 7 2.11 19.17 -5.86
N PHE A 8 1.74 18.17 -6.67
CA PHE A 8 0.87 17.09 -6.24
C PHE A 8 1.56 16.14 -5.25
N ASP A 9 2.87 15.91 -5.39
CA ASP A 9 3.65 15.12 -4.43
C ASP A 9 3.66 15.77 -3.04
N ILE A 10 3.91 17.09 -2.99
CA ILE A 10 3.85 17.85 -1.73
C ILE A 10 2.43 17.80 -1.13
N LEU A 11 1.40 17.95 -1.98
CA LEU A 11 0.02 17.84 -1.53
C LEU A 11 -0.32 16.43 -1.03
N SER A 12 0.19 15.39 -1.69
CA SER A 12 -0.01 13.98 -1.34
C SER A 12 0.58 13.66 0.03
N ASP A 13 1.81 14.11 0.29
CA ASP A 13 2.46 13.97 1.59
C ASP A 13 1.64 14.66 2.70
N ALA A 14 1.11 15.86 2.41
CA ALA A 14 0.26 16.58 3.36
C ALA A 14 -1.08 15.86 3.61
N ILE A 15 -1.74 15.34 2.57
CA ILE A 15 -2.98 14.57 2.69
C ILE A 15 -2.74 13.34 3.57
N ILE A 16 -1.69 12.57 3.31
CA ILE A 16 -1.39 11.36 4.08
C ILE A 16 -1.08 11.71 5.54
N ALA A 17 -0.32 12.78 5.79
CA ALA A 17 -0.04 13.26 7.15
C ALA A 17 -1.33 13.62 7.90
N ILE A 18 -2.27 14.33 7.26
CA ILE A 18 -3.57 14.69 7.86
C ILE A 18 -4.41 13.43 8.14
N ILE A 19 -4.45 12.47 7.22
CA ILE A 19 -5.18 11.22 7.44
C ILE A 19 -4.63 10.49 8.67
N MET A 20 -3.30 10.41 8.80
CA MET A 20 -2.65 9.78 9.95
C MET A 20 -2.96 10.49 11.28
N THR A 21 -3.12 11.82 11.29
CA THR A 21 -3.51 12.55 12.51
C THR A 21 -4.98 12.39 12.83
N ILE A 22 -5.87 12.40 11.83
CA ILE A 22 -7.31 12.13 12.04
C ILE A 22 -7.51 10.76 12.66
N LEU A 23 -6.75 9.74 12.24
CA LEU A 23 -6.82 8.41 12.84
C LEU A 23 -6.58 8.39 14.35
N VAL A 24 -5.69 9.24 14.88
CA VAL A 24 -5.46 9.36 16.33
C VAL A 24 -6.65 10.06 17.01
N LEU A 25 -7.21 11.07 16.34
CA LEU A 25 -8.29 11.89 16.89
C LEU A 25 -9.62 11.14 17.00
N GLU A 26 -9.78 10.03 16.27
CA GLU A 26 -10.95 9.15 16.35
C GLU A 26 -10.93 8.20 17.57
N ILE A 27 -9.82 8.13 18.33
CA ILE A 27 -9.73 7.30 19.53
C ILE A 27 -10.40 8.02 20.70
N GLU A 28 -11.35 7.35 21.36
CA GLU A 28 -12.06 7.92 22.50
C GLU A 28 -11.25 7.74 23.80
N ALA A 29 -11.06 8.81 24.57
CA ALA A 29 -10.37 8.72 25.85
C ALA A 29 -11.27 8.05 26.90
N PRO A 30 -10.77 7.03 27.63
CA PRO A 30 -11.59 6.30 28.59
C PRO A 30 -11.92 7.20 29.78
N THR A 31 -13.19 7.22 30.17
CA THR A 31 -13.68 8.00 31.32
C THR A 31 -13.69 7.20 32.61
N ASN A 32 -13.66 5.87 32.51
CA ASN A 32 -13.68 4.94 33.63
C ASN A 32 -12.82 3.69 33.36
N SER A 33 -12.58 2.89 34.40
CA SER A 33 -11.74 1.69 34.30
C SER A 33 -12.38 0.57 33.46
N THR A 34 -13.70 0.55 33.31
CA THR A 34 -14.41 -0.44 32.49
C THR A 34 -14.19 -0.23 30.98
N GLU A 35 -13.87 0.99 30.56
CA GLU A 35 -13.59 1.34 29.16
C GLU A 35 -12.15 1.05 28.72
N LEU A 36 -11.22 0.77 29.66
CA LEU A 36 -9.80 0.57 29.36
C LEU A 36 -9.53 -0.52 28.32
N PHE A 37 -10.29 -1.62 28.35
CA PHE A 37 -10.12 -2.71 27.39
C PHE A 37 -10.44 -2.27 25.97
N ASN A 38 -11.55 -1.55 25.78
CA ASN A 38 -11.94 -1.03 24.47
C ASN A 38 -10.96 0.04 23.98
N PHE A 39 -10.49 0.90 24.87
CA PHE A 39 -9.45 1.88 24.56
C PHE A 39 -8.16 1.24 24.00
N PHE A 40 -7.67 0.15 24.60
CA PHE A 40 -6.51 -0.58 24.06
C PHE A 40 -6.78 -1.23 22.70
N LYS A 41 -8.02 -1.70 22.46
CA LYS A 41 -8.44 -2.22 21.16
C LYS A 41 -8.38 -1.13 20.09
N GLU A 42 -8.88 0.06 20.39
CA GLU A 42 -8.83 1.23 19.51
C GLU A 42 -7.40 1.68 19.20
N ILE A 43 -6.53 1.77 20.22
CA ILE A 43 -5.10 2.08 20.03
C ILE A 43 -4.45 1.05 19.10
N SER A 44 -4.77 -0.24 19.25
CA SER A 44 -4.20 -1.30 18.43
C SER A 44 -4.63 -1.18 16.97
N LEU A 45 -5.91 -0.90 16.72
CA LEU A 45 -6.46 -0.65 15.39
C LEU A 45 -5.89 0.62 14.74
N PHE A 46 -5.70 1.67 15.54
CA PHE A 46 -5.00 2.87 15.13
C PHE A 46 -3.58 2.56 14.65
N LEU A 47 -2.76 1.88 15.46
CA LEU A 47 -1.36 1.59 15.14
C LEU A 47 -1.22 0.81 13.83
N VAL A 48 -2.11 -0.16 13.62
CA VAL A 48 -2.15 -0.96 12.39
C VAL A 48 -2.50 -0.11 11.18
N SER A 49 -3.47 0.78 11.33
CA SER A 49 -3.93 1.64 10.25
C SER A 49 -2.90 2.70 9.90
N PHE A 50 -2.22 3.25 10.91
CA PHE A 50 -1.04 4.10 10.72
C PHE A 50 0.06 3.35 9.95
N MET A 51 0.34 2.09 10.34
CA MET A 51 1.33 1.24 9.69
C MET A 51 0.98 0.91 8.24
N LEU A 52 -0.31 0.72 7.96
CA LEU A 52 -0.81 0.52 6.61
C LEU A 52 -0.60 1.77 5.75
N LEU A 53 -0.96 2.95 6.26
CA LEU A 53 -0.80 4.21 5.52
C LEU A 53 0.67 4.54 5.24
N ILE A 54 1.57 4.32 6.21
CA ILE A 54 3.00 4.56 5.96
C ILE A 54 3.57 3.58 4.92
N ASN A 55 3.08 2.34 4.86
CA ASN A 55 3.43 1.39 3.81
C ASN A 55 2.94 1.83 2.43
N ILE A 56 1.71 2.37 2.35
CA ILE A 56 1.16 2.91 1.10
C ILE A 56 1.97 4.12 0.65
N TRP A 57 2.24 5.06 1.56
CA TRP A 57 3.12 6.21 1.31
C TRP A 57 4.48 5.75 0.79
N TYR A 58 5.15 4.84 1.51
CA TYR A 58 6.46 4.32 1.14
C TYR A 58 6.47 3.69 -0.27
N ARG A 59 5.43 2.92 -0.59
CA ARG A 59 5.24 2.31 -1.91
C ARG A 59 5.07 3.38 -3.00
N ARG A 60 4.23 4.39 -2.76
CA ARG A 60 4.02 5.51 -3.67
C ARG A 60 5.32 6.27 -3.92
N THR A 61 6.03 6.67 -2.85
CA THR A 61 7.32 7.37 -2.94
C THR A 61 8.31 6.58 -3.80
N LYS A 62 8.40 5.26 -3.64
CA LYS A 62 9.25 4.43 -4.50
C LYS A 62 8.82 4.42 -5.97
N ILE A 63 7.53 4.49 -6.26
CA ILE A 63 7.03 4.55 -7.64
C ILE A 63 7.41 5.88 -8.28
N VAL A 64 7.16 7.00 -7.58
CA VAL A 64 7.49 8.35 -8.05
C VAL A 64 9.00 8.51 -8.26
N LEU A 65 9.83 7.97 -7.35
CA LEU A 65 11.29 8.04 -7.49
C LEU A 65 11.87 7.17 -8.61
N ARG A 66 11.18 6.09 -9.01
CA ARG A 66 11.67 5.10 -9.99
C ARG A 66 11.03 5.23 -11.36
N THR A 67 9.93 5.96 -11.47
CA THR A 67 9.12 6.07 -12.69
C THR A 67 8.94 7.54 -12.99
N GLU A 68 9.39 7.96 -14.17
CA GLU A 68 9.09 9.30 -14.66
C GLU A 68 7.61 9.35 -15.06
N ILE A 69 6.79 10.06 -14.27
CA ILE A 69 5.35 10.19 -14.52
C ILE A 69 5.12 11.28 -15.57
N THR A 70 4.71 10.85 -16.77
CA THR A 70 4.50 11.72 -17.93
C THR A 70 3.03 11.85 -18.31
N LYS A 71 2.18 10.89 -17.93
CA LYS A 71 0.80 10.76 -18.39
C LYS A 71 -0.20 11.31 -17.39
N LEU A 72 -1.26 11.94 -17.90
CA LEU A 72 -2.33 12.50 -17.08
C LEU A 72 -3.13 11.39 -16.38
N GLU A 73 -3.27 10.24 -17.02
CA GLU A 73 -3.96 9.06 -16.49
C GLU A 73 -3.31 8.56 -15.21
N SER A 74 -1.98 8.53 -15.16
CA SER A 74 -1.22 8.17 -13.96
C SER A 74 -1.47 9.14 -12.81
N LEU A 75 -1.47 10.45 -13.10
CA LEU A 75 -1.80 11.48 -12.12
C LEU A 75 -3.25 11.31 -11.62
N LEU A 76 -4.20 11.05 -12.52
CA LEU A 76 -5.61 10.84 -12.16
C LEU A 76 -5.76 9.63 -11.24
N PHE A 77 -5.08 8.52 -11.53
CA PHE A 77 -5.12 7.32 -10.69
C PHE A 77 -4.55 7.58 -9.30
N ASP A 78 -3.46 8.36 -9.22
CA ASP A 78 -2.88 8.78 -7.95
C ASP A 78 -3.82 9.70 -7.15
N VAL A 79 -4.49 10.65 -7.82
CA VAL A 79 -5.51 11.51 -7.21
C VAL A 79 -6.68 10.68 -6.67
N ILE A 80 -7.21 9.73 -7.45
CA ILE A 80 -8.30 8.84 -7.01
C ILE A 80 -7.83 7.99 -5.84
N ALA A 81 -6.60 7.47 -5.86
CA ALA A 81 -6.04 6.73 -4.73
C ALA A 81 -6.00 7.58 -3.45
N HIS A 82 -5.64 8.86 -3.53
CA HIS A 82 -5.66 9.77 -2.38
C HIS A 82 -7.07 10.07 -1.88
N ALA A 83 -8.03 10.24 -2.79
CA ALA A 83 -9.43 10.42 -2.43
C ALA A 83 -10.01 9.18 -1.72
N LEU A 84 -9.59 7.98 -2.12
CA LEU A 84 -9.95 6.75 -1.40
C LEU A 84 -9.20 6.64 -0.07
N MET A 85 -7.91 7.03 -0.03
CA MET A 85 -7.14 7.02 1.22
C MET A 85 -7.76 7.91 2.31
N SER A 86 -8.39 9.02 1.96
CA SER A 86 -9.05 9.88 2.95
C SER A 86 -10.24 9.22 3.65
N LEU A 87 -10.72 8.08 3.15
CA LEU A 87 -11.76 7.26 3.79
C LEU A 87 -11.21 6.29 4.84
N PHE A 88 -9.89 6.13 4.98
CA PHE A 88 -9.32 5.23 5.99
C PHE A 88 -9.75 5.54 7.43
N PRO A 89 -9.83 6.80 7.89
CA PRO A 89 -10.31 7.09 9.24
C PRO A 89 -11.73 6.56 9.47
N LEU A 90 -12.60 6.74 8.48
CA LEU A 90 -13.95 6.18 8.50
C LEU A 90 -13.92 4.64 8.51
N ALA A 91 -13.08 4.02 7.68
CA ALA A 91 -12.97 2.56 7.63
C ALA A 91 -12.50 1.95 8.96
N VAL A 92 -11.56 2.61 9.64
CA VAL A 92 -11.10 2.18 10.97
C VAL A 92 -12.20 2.35 12.01
N LYS A 93 -12.93 3.46 11.98
CA LYS A 93 -14.09 3.67 12.85
C LYS A 93 -15.14 2.58 12.67
N THR A 94 -15.41 2.15 11.43
CA THR A 94 -16.35 1.05 11.18
C THR A 94 -15.87 -0.28 11.75
N LEU A 95 -14.56 -0.56 11.77
CA LEU A 95 -14.01 -1.77 12.41
C LEU A 95 -14.20 -1.80 13.93
N VAL A 96 -14.32 -0.63 14.57
CA VAL A 96 -14.52 -0.51 16.00
C VAL A 96 -16.00 -0.50 16.38
N ALA A 97 -16.79 0.34 15.71
CA ALA A 97 -18.10 0.77 16.19
C ALA A 97 -19.29 0.14 15.46
N TYR A 98 -19.08 -0.49 14.30
CA TYR A 98 -20.18 -1.06 13.51
C TYR A 98 -20.50 -2.49 13.95
N GLU A 99 -21.79 -2.81 14.07
CA GLU A 99 -22.27 -4.09 14.62
C GLU A 99 -21.91 -5.29 13.74
N ASP A 100 -21.96 -5.13 12.41
CA ASP A 100 -21.61 -6.19 11.47
C ASP A 100 -20.11 -6.15 11.17
N GLU A 101 -19.37 -6.95 11.93
CA GLU A 101 -17.91 -7.10 11.81
C GLU A 101 -17.48 -7.49 10.38
N TRP A 102 -18.28 -8.31 9.69
CA TRP A 102 -17.95 -8.74 8.34
C TRP A 102 -18.04 -7.60 7.35
N LEU A 103 -19.10 -6.79 7.41
CA LEU A 103 -19.23 -5.65 6.51
C LEU A 103 -18.11 -4.63 6.73
N SER A 104 -17.67 -4.42 7.98
CA SER A 104 -16.54 -3.56 8.31
C SER A 104 -15.22 -4.07 7.75
N VAL A 105 -14.95 -5.37 7.91
CA VAL A 105 -13.77 -6.03 7.36
C VAL A 105 -13.77 -5.95 5.83
N LEU A 106 -14.93 -6.16 5.19
CA LEU A 106 -15.08 -6.04 3.75
C LEU A 106 -14.83 -4.61 3.27
N PHE A 107 -15.41 -3.61 3.94
CA PHE A 107 -15.23 -2.20 3.59
C PHE A 107 -13.76 -1.79 3.69
N PHE A 108 -13.11 -2.09 4.83
CA PHE A 108 -11.69 -1.80 5.03
C PHE A 108 -10.80 -2.52 4.01
N GLY A 109 -11.04 -3.82 3.79
CA GLY A 109 -10.26 -4.64 2.88
C GLY A 109 -10.39 -4.21 1.42
N LEU A 110 -11.60 -3.91 0.96
CA LEU A 110 -11.85 -3.39 -0.40
C LEU A 110 -11.23 -2.01 -0.59
N LEU A 111 -11.35 -1.13 0.40
CA LEU A 111 -10.73 0.19 0.34
C LEU A 111 -9.20 0.07 0.16
N ASN A 112 -8.57 -0.75 1.00
CA ASN A 112 -7.13 -1.02 0.91
C ASN A 112 -6.74 -1.63 -0.44
N MET A 113 -7.49 -2.62 -0.92
CA MET A 113 -7.23 -3.26 -2.21
C MET A 113 -7.30 -2.26 -3.36
N LEU A 114 -8.32 -1.39 -3.39
CA LEU A 114 -8.50 -0.38 -4.43
C LEU A 114 -7.34 0.62 -4.45
N VAL A 115 -6.99 1.17 -3.28
CA VAL A 115 -5.88 2.13 -3.15
C VAL A 115 -4.56 1.53 -3.65
N ILE A 116 -4.19 0.34 -3.16
CA ILE A 116 -2.92 -0.29 -3.55
C ILE A 116 -2.93 -0.66 -5.04
N THR A 117 -4.07 -1.08 -5.58
CA THR A 117 -4.20 -1.43 -7.00
C THR A 117 -4.00 -0.20 -7.88
N LEU A 118 -4.65 0.92 -7.58
CA LEU A 118 -4.50 2.18 -8.32
C LEU A 118 -3.04 2.65 -8.32
N ILE A 119 -2.37 2.63 -7.16
CA ILE A 119 -0.96 2.99 -7.06
C ILE A 119 -0.07 2.06 -7.89
N ASN A 120 -0.29 0.75 -7.84
CA ASN A 120 0.49 -0.21 -8.62
C ASN A 120 0.19 -0.18 -10.13
N MET A 121 -0.90 0.46 -10.57
CA MET A 121 -1.20 0.67 -11.99
C MET A 121 -0.36 1.79 -12.62
N ILE A 122 0.14 2.75 -11.83
CA ILE A 122 0.93 3.89 -12.34
C ILE A 122 2.14 3.45 -13.17
N PRO A 123 3.03 2.53 -12.70
CA PRO A 123 4.13 2.04 -13.54
C PRO A 123 3.68 1.33 -14.81
N VAL A 124 2.54 0.61 -14.77
CA VAL A 124 2.00 -0.11 -15.93
C VAL A 124 1.53 0.88 -17.00
N ILE A 125 0.86 1.96 -16.58
CA ILE A 125 0.39 3.04 -17.46
C ILE A 125 1.57 3.76 -18.08
N GLU A 126 2.53 4.22 -17.29
CA GLU A 126 3.69 4.99 -17.79
C GLU A 126 4.51 4.19 -18.81
N MET A 127 4.76 2.91 -18.54
CA MET A 127 5.52 2.06 -19.47
C MET A 127 4.79 1.83 -20.82
N GLY A 128 3.48 2.05 -20.90
CA GLY A 128 2.64 1.66 -22.04
C GLY A 128 2.83 2.39 -23.40
N HIS A 129 3.76 3.34 -23.59
CA HIS A 129 3.75 4.14 -24.84
C HIS A 129 5.10 4.57 -25.48
N ASN A 130 6.19 4.73 -24.72
CA ASN A 130 7.49 5.09 -25.31
C ASN A 130 8.30 3.82 -25.58
N TRP A 131 8.22 3.24 -26.78
CA TRP A 131 8.82 1.92 -27.03
C TRP A 131 9.69 1.80 -28.29
N GLU A 132 10.98 1.53 -28.08
CA GLU A 132 11.82 0.74 -28.98
C GLU A 132 11.59 -0.75 -28.73
N LYS A 133 11.31 -1.51 -29.80
CA LYS A 133 11.01 -2.94 -29.76
C LYS A 133 12.24 -3.76 -29.32
N GLY A 134 12.35 -4.07 -28.03
CA GLY A 134 13.38 -4.97 -27.48
C GLY A 134 12.83 -6.03 -26.50
N GLN A 135 13.39 -7.24 -26.51
CA GLN A 135 12.93 -8.39 -25.70
C GLN A 135 12.95 -8.15 -24.19
N LEU A 136 13.95 -7.42 -23.67
CA LEU A 136 14.09 -7.08 -22.25
C LEU A 136 12.86 -6.32 -21.72
N SER A 137 12.22 -5.52 -22.58
CA SER A 137 11.12 -4.68 -22.17
C SER A 137 9.77 -5.40 -22.04
N GLY A 138 9.60 -6.53 -22.74
CA GLY A 138 8.42 -7.39 -22.58
C GLY A 138 8.39 -8.04 -21.19
N TYR A 139 9.54 -8.50 -20.70
CA TYR A 139 9.69 -9.08 -19.37
C TYR A 139 9.39 -8.07 -18.25
N ILE A 140 9.83 -6.82 -18.40
CA ILE A 140 9.56 -5.75 -17.43
C ILE A 140 8.07 -5.44 -17.35
N HIS A 141 7.39 -5.30 -18.48
CA HIS A 141 5.94 -5.05 -18.49
C HIS A 141 5.15 -6.23 -17.90
N GLN A 142 5.53 -7.46 -18.24
CA GLN A 142 4.92 -8.66 -17.65
C GLN A 142 5.16 -8.74 -16.15
N PHE A 143 6.33 -8.31 -15.65
CA PHE A 143 6.63 -8.25 -14.23
C PHE A 143 5.71 -7.26 -13.49
N PHE A 144 5.55 -6.03 -13.97
CA PHE A 144 4.66 -5.05 -13.33
C PHE A 144 3.19 -5.45 -13.41
N ARG A 145 2.74 -5.99 -14.55
CA ARG A 145 1.38 -6.50 -14.69
C ARG A 145 1.12 -7.70 -13.78
N ARG A 146 2.07 -8.63 -13.68
CA ARG A 146 2.00 -9.75 -12.73
C ARG A 146 1.96 -9.25 -11.29
N ARG A 147 2.72 -8.20 -10.95
CA ARG A 147 2.69 -7.59 -9.62
C ARG A 147 1.32 -7.01 -9.27
N VAL A 148 0.63 -6.34 -10.21
CA VAL A 148 -0.74 -5.86 -10.01
C VAL A 148 -1.68 -7.03 -9.74
N TRP A 149 -1.66 -8.06 -10.58
CA TRP A 149 -2.50 -9.24 -10.39
C TRP A 149 -2.25 -9.98 -9.09
N LEU A 150 -0.97 -10.15 -8.71
CA LEU A 150 -0.60 -10.74 -7.43
C LEU A 150 -1.15 -9.89 -6.27
N THR A 151 -1.06 -8.56 -6.36
CA THR A 151 -1.60 -7.68 -5.31
C THR A 151 -3.09 -7.85 -5.14
N ILE A 152 -3.85 -7.88 -6.24
CA ILE A 152 -5.30 -8.11 -6.20
C ILE A 152 -5.60 -9.48 -5.59
N LEU A 153 -4.92 -10.54 -6.07
CA LEU A 153 -5.10 -11.89 -5.57
C LEU A 153 -4.81 -12.01 -4.07
N PHE A 154 -3.69 -11.44 -3.60
CA PHE A 154 -3.32 -11.45 -2.19
C PHE A 154 -4.33 -10.69 -1.32
N ASN A 155 -4.84 -9.55 -1.78
CA ASN A 155 -5.85 -8.79 -1.02
C ASN A 155 -7.20 -9.51 -1.00
N LEU A 156 -7.64 -10.09 -2.12
CA LEU A 156 -8.86 -10.91 -2.15
C LEU A 156 -8.74 -12.14 -1.25
N ALA A 157 -7.57 -12.80 -1.25
CA ALA A 157 -7.30 -13.90 -0.35
C ALA A 157 -7.32 -13.44 1.11
N ALA A 158 -6.75 -12.28 1.44
CA ALA A 158 -6.80 -11.72 2.80
C ALA A 158 -8.24 -11.42 3.25
N ILE A 159 -9.06 -10.82 2.39
CA ILE A 159 -10.50 -10.60 2.65
C ILE A 159 -11.22 -11.93 2.88
N ALA A 160 -10.98 -12.93 2.03
CA ALA A 160 -11.61 -14.24 2.15
C ALA A 160 -11.17 -14.97 3.42
N ILE A 161 -9.88 -14.93 3.78
CA ILE A 161 -9.38 -15.50 5.03
C ILE A 161 -10.02 -14.81 6.24
N ALA A 162 -10.10 -13.48 6.22
CA ALA A 162 -10.73 -12.73 7.29
C ALA A 162 -12.22 -13.08 7.43
N TYR A 163 -12.93 -13.34 6.33
CA TYR A 163 -14.30 -13.86 6.35
C TYR A 163 -14.41 -15.16 7.15
N PHE A 164 -13.59 -16.15 6.81
CA PHE A 164 -13.64 -17.47 7.44
C PHE A 164 -13.19 -17.46 8.90
N LEU A 165 -12.41 -16.45 9.31
CA LEU A 165 -11.96 -16.27 10.69
C LEU A 165 -13.02 -15.60 11.59
N GLY A 166 -14.11 -15.07 11.04
CA GLY A 166 -15.17 -14.39 11.79
C GLY A 166 -14.63 -13.26 12.66
N HIS A 167 -14.92 -13.28 13.96
CA HIS A 167 -14.43 -12.28 14.93
C HIS A 167 -12.90 -12.12 14.93
N TYR A 168 -12.15 -13.19 14.61
CA TYR A 168 -10.69 -13.13 14.54
C TYR A 168 -10.16 -12.45 13.27
N GLY A 169 -11.02 -12.21 12.27
CA GLY A 169 -10.66 -11.58 11.00
C GLY A 169 -10.12 -10.15 11.17
N THR A 170 -10.67 -9.39 12.10
CA THR A 170 -10.19 -8.04 12.45
C THR A 170 -8.74 -8.09 12.97
N TYR A 171 -8.42 -9.10 13.80
CA TYR A 171 -7.07 -9.30 14.32
C TYR A 171 -6.09 -9.79 13.25
N PHE A 172 -6.55 -10.57 12.27
CA PHE A 172 -5.72 -10.96 11.12
C PHE A 172 -5.27 -9.74 10.31
N TYR A 173 -6.16 -8.76 10.10
CA TYR A 173 -5.80 -7.49 9.49
C TYR A 173 -4.79 -6.67 10.32
N LEU A 174 -4.70 -6.89 11.63
CA LEU A 174 -3.68 -6.23 12.45
C LEU A 174 -2.26 -6.66 12.09
N ILE A 175 -2.06 -7.94 11.76
CA ILE A 175 -0.71 -8.50 11.55
C ILE A 175 -0.16 -8.14 10.17
N LEU A 176 -1.03 -8.02 9.17
CA LEU A 176 -0.62 -7.85 7.77
C LEU A 176 0.24 -6.59 7.53
N PRO A 177 -0.12 -5.37 7.95
CA PRO A 177 0.69 -4.18 7.71
C PRO A 177 2.07 -4.23 8.36
N PHE A 178 2.17 -4.85 9.53
CA PHE A 178 3.47 -5.07 10.20
C PHE A 178 4.34 -6.06 9.43
N ALA A 179 3.76 -7.18 9.01
CA ALA A 179 4.46 -8.16 8.17
C ALA A 179 4.93 -7.55 6.85
N ASP A 180 4.07 -6.77 6.18
CA ASP A 180 4.38 -6.10 4.92
C ASP A 180 5.50 -5.07 5.09
N PHE A 181 5.47 -4.30 6.18
CA PHE A 181 6.54 -3.34 6.48
C PHE A 181 7.87 -4.04 6.72
N LEU A 182 7.89 -5.09 7.55
CA LEU A 182 9.09 -5.86 7.82
C LEU A 182 9.64 -6.47 6.52
N ALA A 183 8.79 -7.07 5.69
CA ALA A 183 9.19 -7.63 4.40
C ALA A 183 9.80 -6.56 3.47
N ASN A 184 9.17 -5.38 3.39
CA ASN A 184 9.66 -4.26 2.59
C ASN A 184 11.02 -3.74 3.11
N TYR A 185 11.16 -3.56 4.43
CA TYR A 185 12.40 -3.12 5.06
C TYR A 185 13.57 -4.08 4.81
N HIS A 186 13.35 -5.39 4.98
CA HIS A 186 14.39 -6.40 4.73
C HIS A 186 14.79 -6.45 3.27
N LYS A 187 13.83 -6.43 2.34
CA LYS A 187 14.09 -6.49 0.90
C LYS A 187 14.91 -5.30 0.41
N ASP A 188 14.61 -4.09 0.88
CA ASP A 188 15.35 -2.90 0.47
C ASP A 188 16.74 -2.83 1.12
N ARG A 189 16.93 -3.40 2.31
CA ARG A 189 18.26 -3.58 2.93
C ARG A 189 19.11 -4.56 2.13
N GLN A 190 18.58 -5.73 1.79
CA GLN A 190 19.27 -6.74 0.98
C GLN A 190 19.70 -6.18 -0.38
N ILE A 191 18.82 -5.43 -1.06
CA ILE A 191 19.17 -4.81 -2.35
C ILE A 191 20.29 -3.77 -2.18
N LYS A 192 20.28 -2.97 -1.11
CA LYS A 192 21.39 -2.03 -0.83
C LYS A 192 22.70 -2.74 -0.52
N ASP A 193 22.63 -3.88 0.16
CA ASP A 193 23.82 -4.66 0.51
C ASP A 193 24.41 -5.36 -0.74
N VAL A 194 23.57 -5.88 -1.65
CA VAL A 194 24.01 -6.43 -2.95
C VAL A 194 24.51 -5.34 -3.91
N LEU A 195 23.89 -4.16 -3.94
CA LEU A 195 24.33 -3.05 -4.80
C LEU A 195 25.65 -2.42 -4.36
N LYS A 196 26.09 -2.64 -3.12
CA LYS A 196 27.45 -2.27 -2.67
C LYS A 196 28.53 -3.21 -3.22
N ASP A 197 28.14 -4.38 -3.70
CA ASP A 197 29.01 -5.37 -4.32
C ASP A 197 28.74 -5.39 -5.84
N GLU A 198 29.26 -4.39 -6.56
CA GLU A 198 29.00 -4.14 -8.00
C GLU A 198 29.23 -5.37 -8.91
N SER A 199 30.05 -6.32 -8.45
CA SER A 199 30.39 -7.54 -9.17
C SER A 199 29.25 -8.57 -9.18
N ASP A 200 28.40 -8.59 -8.15
CA ASP A 200 27.39 -9.63 -7.93
C ASP A 200 26.01 -9.23 -8.49
N PHE A 201 25.77 -7.94 -8.70
CA PHE A 201 24.52 -7.46 -9.29
C PHE A 201 24.36 -7.90 -10.75
N ARG A 202 25.44 -7.89 -11.54
CA ARG A 202 25.39 -8.27 -12.96
C ARG A 202 25.16 -9.77 -13.15
N SER A 203 25.77 -10.62 -12.30
CA SER A 203 25.57 -12.07 -12.31
C SER A 203 24.15 -12.46 -11.89
N ILE A 204 23.63 -11.87 -10.82
CA ILE A 204 22.26 -12.16 -10.33
C ILE A 204 21.20 -11.67 -11.32
N LEU A 205 21.43 -10.54 -12.00
CA LEU A 205 20.52 -10.03 -13.02
C LEU A 205 20.56 -10.90 -14.28
N ALA A 206 21.75 -11.35 -14.70
CA ALA A 206 21.93 -12.28 -15.81
C ALA A 206 21.23 -13.63 -15.55
N GLU A 207 21.39 -14.19 -14.35
CA GLU A 207 20.75 -15.44 -13.95
C GLU A 207 19.22 -15.34 -13.87
N LYS A 208 18.69 -14.27 -13.24
CA LYS A 208 17.23 -14.07 -13.13
C LYS A 208 16.54 -13.69 -14.43
N LEU A 209 17.28 -13.12 -15.39
CA LEU A 209 16.77 -12.76 -16.71
C LEU A 209 17.05 -13.83 -17.77
N GLY A 210 17.71 -14.94 -17.41
CA GLY A 210 18.05 -16.03 -18.34
C GLY A 210 19.03 -15.61 -19.43
N LEU A 211 19.87 -14.62 -19.17
CA LEU A 211 20.91 -14.13 -20.07
C LEU A 211 22.24 -14.80 -19.70
N ASN A 212 22.39 -16.07 -20.07
CA ASN A 212 23.70 -16.74 -20.09
C ASN A 212 24.36 -16.58 -21.46
#